data_AF-A0AAE1JI92-F1
#
_entry.id   AF-A0AAE1JI92-F1
#
_cell.length_a   1.000
_cell.length_b   1.000
_cell.length_c   1.000
_cell.angle_alpha   90.00
_cell.angle_beta   90.00
_cell.angle_gamma   90.00
#
_symmetry.space_group_name_H-M   'P 1'
#
loop_
_entity.id
_entity.type
_entity.pdbx_description
1 polymer ?
#
loop_
_entity_poly.entity_id
_entity_poly.type
_entity_poly.pdbx_seq_one_letter_code
_entity_poly.pdbx_strand_id
1 'polypeptide(L)'
;MVSTVFDAVRTLTPKRHNWRICVRIARMWNMTARQGHGDTSSLELVLQDVHGDCVHASVRSVFVHRHDKHLEEGTVVDVSNFAVAPATGSYRPTEHLYRVNFQFGTVVRPRKDDQSIPRYGFGFKTFSDILSSDFDDRFLFDVVGRVSSMGQLEQRVDIELTNEG
;
A
#
# COMPACT_ATOMS: atom_id res chain seq x y z
N MET A 1 -13.86 -23.97 19.71
CA MET A 1 -13.29 -22.68 19.27
C MET A 1 -12.59 -22.91 17.94
N VAL A 2 -13.09 -22.33 16.84
CA VAL A 2 -12.39 -22.45 15.55
C VAL A 2 -11.20 -21.50 15.61
N SER A 3 -10.02 -22.05 15.91
CA SER A 3 -8.75 -21.40 15.59
C SER A 3 -8.79 -21.08 14.11
N THR A 4 -8.87 -19.79 13.76
CA THR A 4 -8.77 -19.39 12.36
C THR A 4 -7.35 -18.86 12.16
N VAL A 5 -6.50 -19.74 11.63
CA VAL A 5 -5.13 -19.42 11.27
C VAL A 5 -5.14 -18.36 10.18
N PHE A 6 -4.37 -17.28 10.38
CA PHE A 6 -4.15 -16.27 9.35
C PHE A 6 -3.07 -16.77 8.39
N ASP A 7 -3.28 -16.51 7.11
CA ASP A 7 -2.28 -16.75 6.08
C ASP A 7 -1.15 -15.70 6.21
N ALA A 8 0.09 -16.12 6.02
CA ALA A 8 1.22 -15.19 5.96
C ALA A 8 1.26 -14.48 4.61
N VAL A 9 1.62 -13.19 4.59
CA VAL A 9 1.59 -12.36 3.38
C VAL A 9 2.47 -12.95 2.28
N ARG A 10 3.67 -13.45 2.63
CA ARG A 10 4.58 -14.12 1.68
C ARG A 10 4.00 -15.32 0.92
N THR A 11 2.91 -15.90 1.42
CA THR A 11 2.28 -17.11 0.84
C THR A 11 1.18 -16.78 -0.17
N LEU A 12 0.80 -15.50 -0.29
CA LEU A 12 -0.28 -15.07 -1.17
C LEU A 12 0.04 -15.43 -2.62
N THR A 13 -0.93 -16.04 -3.30
CA THR A 13 -0.84 -16.35 -4.73
C THR A 13 -2.20 -16.15 -5.42
N PRO A 14 -2.22 -15.90 -6.74
CA PRO A 14 -3.46 -15.74 -7.50
C PRO A 14 -4.34 -17.00 -7.59
N LYS A 15 -3.81 -18.18 -7.27
CA LYS A 15 -4.48 -19.48 -7.46
C LYS A 15 -5.56 -19.77 -6.41
N ARG A 16 -5.55 -19.03 -5.29
CA ARG A 16 -6.46 -19.22 -4.16
C ARG A 16 -7.27 -17.93 -3.96
N HIS A 17 -8.53 -18.07 -3.52
CA HIS A 17 -9.48 -16.96 -3.42
C HIS A 17 -10.06 -16.74 -2.00
N ASN A 18 -9.83 -17.67 -1.08
CA ASN A 18 -10.29 -17.61 0.32
C ASN A 18 -9.15 -17.23 1.28
N TRP A 19 -8.36 -16.23 0.90
CA TRP A 19 -7.29 -15.71 1.74
C TRP A 19 -7.84 -14.97 2.95
N ARG A 20 -7.12 -15.08 4.08
CA ARG A 20 -7.38 -14.29 5.28
C ARG A 20 -6.06 -13.90 5.93
N ILE A 21 -5.78 -12.60 5.99
CA ILE A 21 -4.55 -12.04 6.56
C ILE A 21 -4.89 -11.14 7.76
N CYS A 22 -3.98 -11.08 8.72
CA CYS A 22 -4.00 -10.08 9.79
C CYS A 22 -2.81 -9.16 9.57
N VAL A 23 -3.08 -7.88 9.37
CA VAL A 23 -2.10 -6.91 8.90
C VAL A 23 -2.28 -5.56 9.56
N ARG A 24 -1.19 -4.80 9.68
CA ARG A 24 -1.22 -3.36 9.91
C ARG A 24 -1.32 -2.64 8.56
N ILE A 25 -2.16 -1.61 8.49
CA ILE A 25 -2.14 -0.66 7.36
C ILE A 25 -0.93 0.24 7.56
N ALA A 26 0.22 -0.10 7.00
CA ALA A 26 1.48 0.59 7.22
C ALA A 26 1.55 1.94 6.51
N ARG A 27 0.94 2.04 5.33
CA ARG A 27 0.81 3.27 4.53
C ARG A 27 -0.54 3.32 3.84
N MET A 28 -1.07 4.52 3.67
CA MET A 28 -2.33 4.77 2.96
C MET A 28 -2.26 6.08 2.16
N TRP A 29 -2.63 6.05 0.87
CA TRP A 29 -2.68 7.26 0.04
C TRP A 29 -3.74 7.15 -1.06
N ASN A 30 -4.22 8.31 -1.53
CA ASN A 30 -5.14 8.40 -2.65
C ASN A 30 -4.35 8.42 -3.97
N MET A 31 -4.73 7.58 -4.93
CA MET A 31 -4.26 7.64 -6.31
C MET A 31 -5.32 8.35 -7.16
N THR A 32 -4.93 9.40 -7.89
CA THR A 32 -5.80 10.10 -8.83
C THR A 32 -5.88 9.40 -10.18
N ALA A 33 -6.99 9.55 -10.89
CA ALA A 33 -7.14 8.99 -12.22
C ALA A 33 -6.19 9.69 -13.22
N ARG A 34 -5.58 8.90 -14.12
CA ARG A 34 -4.68 9.39 -15.19
C ARG A 34 -5.33 10.37 -16.18
N GLN A 35 -6.66 10.49 -16.20
CA GLN A 35 -7.40 11.33 -17.15
C GLN A 35 -8.07 12.56 -16.50
N GLY A 36 -7.42 13.17 -15.50
CA GLY A 36 -7.49 14.63 -15.36
C GLY A 36 -8.74 15.28 -14.75
N HIS A 37 -9.49 14.61 -13.87
CA HIS A 37 -10.61 15.28 -13.16
C HIS A 37 -10.39 15.46 -11.65
N GLY A 38 -9.18 15.23 -11.14
CA GLY A 38 -8.88 15.37 -9.71
C GLY A 38 -9.55 14.32 -8.79
N ASP A 39 -10.44 13.49 -9.33
CA ASP A 39 -11.10 12.41 -8.60
C ASP A 39 -10.12 11.27 -8.26
N THR A 40 -10.19 10.82 -7.00
CA THR A 40 -9.49 9.62 -6.52
C THR A 40 -9.98 8.39 -7.29
N SER A 41 -9.07 7.73 -8.03
CA SER A 41 -9.33 6.47 -8.72
C SER A 41 -9.37 5.30 -7.74
N SER A 42 -8.45 5.31 -6.79
CA SER A 42 -8.31 4.26 -5.77
C SER A 42 -7.61 4.78 -4.53
N LEU A 43 -7.91 4.14 -3.40
CA LEU A 43 -7.12 4.21 -2.19
C LEU A 43 -6.10 3.07 -2.23
N GLU A 44 -4.83 3.40 -2.11
CA GLU A 44 -3.71 2.47 -2.17
C GLU A 44 -3.12 2.29 -0.78
N LEU A 45 -2.73 1.06 -0.46
CA LEU A 45 -2.29 0.65 0.88
C LEU A 45 -1.01 -0.19 0.81
N VAL A 46 -0.17 -0.06 1.83
CA VAL A 46 0.84 -1.08 2.16
C VAL A 46 0.35 -1.84 3.38
N LEU A 47 0.18 -3.16 3.25
CA LEU A 47 -0.27 -4.04 4.32
C LEU A 47 0.91 -4.86 4.83
N GLN A 48 1.20 -4.78 6.14
CA GLN A 48 2.30 -5.49 6.78
C GLN A 48 1.79 -6.54 7.76
N ASP A 49 2.29 -7.78 7.66
CA ASP A 49 1.96 -8.83 8.63
C ASP A 49 2.96 -8.90 9.82
N VAL A 50 2.71 -9.83 10.73
CA VAL A 50 3.54 -10.08 11.93
C VAL A 50 4.99 -10.48 11.59
N HIS A 51 5.25 -10.98 10.39
CA HIS A 51 6.59 -11.36 9.94
C HIS A 51 7.34 -10.18 9.30
N GLY A 52 6.68 -9.02 9.18
CA GLY A 52 7.22 -7.84 8.51
C GLY A 52 7.06 -7.88 6.99
N ASP A 53 6.42 -8.92 6.43
CA ASP A 53 6.19 -9.03 4.99
C ASP A 53 5.13 -8.02 4.57
N CYS A 54 5.46 -7.23 3.55
CA CYS A 54 4.60 -6.16 3.04
C CYS A 54 3.99 -6.55 1.68
N VAL A 55 2.71 -6.26 1.50
CA VAL A 55 2.02 -6.38 0.21
C VAL A 55 1.26 -5.12 -0.13
N HIS A 56 1.40 -4.68 -1.38
CA HIS A 56 0.61 -3.60 -1.94
C HIS A 56 -0.85 -4.03 -2.10
N ALA A 57 -1.79 -3.19 -1.66
CA ALA A 57 -3.21 -3.39 -1.85
C ALA A 57 -3.89 -2.16 -2.48
N SER A 58 -4.87 -2.41 -3.35
CA SER A 58 -5.66 -1.36 -4.00
C SER A 58 -7.16 -1.51 -3.68
N VAL A 59 -7.79 -0.40 -3.32
CA VAL A 59 -9.22 -0.26 -3.09
C VAL A 59 -9.77 0.75 -4.09
N ARG A 60 -10.43 0.27 -5.14
CA ARG A 60 -11.07 1.16 -6.13
C ARG A 60 -12.07 2.08 -5.43
N SER A 61 -12.20 3.33 -5.87
CA SER A 61 -13.06 4.35 -5.27
C SER A 61 -14.50 3.90 -5.01
N VAL A 62 -15.06 3.09 -5.92
CA VAL A 62 -16.38 2.45 -5.80
C VAL A 62 -16.54 1.55 -4.55
N PHE A 63 -15.44 1.06 -3.98
CA PHE A 63 -15.42 0.20 -2.79
C PHE A 63 -14.91 0.93 -1.53
N VAL A 64 -14.30 2.11 -1.66
CA VAL A 64 -13.71 2.84 -0.51
C VAL A 64 -14.76 3.11 0.57
N HIS A 65 -15.91 3.68 0.19
CA HIS A 65 -17.00 4.03 1.11
C HIS A 65 -17.52 2.85 1.97
N ARG A 66 -17.34 1.59 1.51
CA ARG A 66 -17.72 0.39 2.27
C ARG A 66 -16.77 0.10 3.43
N HIS A 67 -15.51 0.47 3.27
CA HIS A 67 -14.43 0.12 4.18
C HIS A 67 -13.88 1.33 4.94
N ASP A 68 -14.27 2.54 4.55
CA ASP A 68 -13.73 3.82 5.03
C ASP A 68 -13.58 3.90 6.55
N LYS A 69 -14.61 3.48 7.30
CA LYS A 69 -14.59 3.47 8.78
C LYS A 69 -13.57 2.52 9.41
N HIS A 70 -12.96 1.64 8.63
CA HIS A 70 -12.04 0.61 9.09
C HIS A 70 -10.67 0.72 8.41
N LEU A 71 -10.48 1.67 7.49
CA LEU A 71 -9.23 1.89 6.79
C LEU A 71 -8.58 3.16 7.35
N GLU A 72 -7.64 2.96 8.26
CA GLU A 72 -6.87 4.04 8.88
C GLU A 72 -5.39 3.63 8.96
N GLU A 73 -4.50 4.51 8.50
CA GLU A 73 -3.05 4.26 8.58
C GLU A 73 -2.64 4.00 10.04
N GLY A 74 -1.82 2.98 10.24
CA GLY A 74 -1.33 2.54 11.55
C GLY A 74 -2.24 1.55 12.27
N THR A 75 -3.49 1.32 11.82
CA THR A 75 -4.39 0.37 12.49
C THR A 75 -4.15 -1.08 12.07
N VAL A 76 -4.52 -2.02 12.95
CA VAL A 76 -4.45 -3.46 12.69
C VAL A 76 -5.82 -3.98 12.30
N VAL A 77 -5.88 -4.74 11.21
CA VAL A 77 -7.13 -5.26 10.63
C VAL A 77 -6.99 -6.70 10.17
N ASP A 78 -8.11 -7.43 10.24
CA ASP A 78 -8.29 -8.68 9.51
C ASP A 78 -8.85 -8.36 8.12
N VAL A 79 -8.21 -8.86 7.07
CA VAL A 79 -8.71 -8.74 5.70
C VAL A 79 -8.94 -10.13 5.14
N SER A 80 -10.11 -10.36 4.54
CA SER A 80 -10.46 -11.65 3.91
C SER A 80 -11.27 -11.47 2.64
N ASN A 81 -11.35 -12.53 1.82
CA ASN A 81 -12.12 -12.56 0.57
C ASN A 81 -11.70 -11.48 -0.44
N PHE A 82 -10.40 -11.25 -0.57
CA PHE A 82 -9.81 -10.35 -1.55
C PHE A 82 -9.24 -11.14 -2.75
N ALA A 83 -9.02 -10.44 -3.86
CA ALA A 83 -8.36 -11.02 -5.03
C ALA A 83 -6.85 -10.77 -4.97
N VAL A 84 -6.05 -11.71 -5.47
CA VAL A 84 -4.60 -11.57 -5.60
C VAL A 84 -4.26 -11.57 -7.09
N ALA A 85 -3.47 -10.59 -7.53
CA ALA A 85 -3.03 -10.47 -8.91
C ALA A 85 -1.50 -10.25 -8.97
N PRO A 86 -0.82 -10.58 -10.07
CA PRO A 86 0.55 -10.15 -10.30
C PRO A 86 0.71 -8.64 -10.09
N ALA A 87 1.74 -8.24 -9.34
CA ALA A 87 2.17 -6.86 -9.27
C ALA A 87 2.85 -6.54 -10.61
N THR A 88 2.26 -5.71 -11.46
CA THR A 88 2.79 -5.38 -12.80
C THR A 88 2.90 -3.88 -12.97
N GLY A 89 3.76 -3.44 -13.89
CA GLY A 89 4.04 -2.01 -14.13
C GLY A 89 5.23 -1.49 -13.32
N SER A 90 5.52 -0.20 -13.53
CA SER A 90 6.65 0.50 -12.89
C SER A 90 6.36 0.97 -11.47
N TYR A 91 5.09 1.10 -11.10
CA TYR A 91 4.68 1.52 -9.76
C TYR A 91 4.52 0.29 -8.85
N ARG A 92 5.48 0.05 -7.96
CA ARG A 92 5.50 -1.14 -7.09
C ARG A 92 5.85 -0.76 -5.66
N PRO A 93 4.89 -0.37 -4.82
CA PRO A 93 5.18 0.05 -3.45
C PRO A 93 5.88 -1.00 -2.56
N THR A 94 5.84 -2.27 -2.94
CA THR A 94 6.43 -3.40 -2.19
C THR A 94 7.16 -4.35 -3.12
N GLU A 95 8.17 -5.07 -2.60
CA GLU A 95 8.90 -6.10 -3.35
C GLU A 95 8.09 -7.39 -3.62
N HIS A 96 6.92 -7.53 -2.99
CA HIS A 96 6.07 -8.70 -3.17
C HIS A 96 5.64 -8.88 -4.64
N LEU A 97 5.74 -10.11 -5.15
CA LEU A 97 5.46 -10.44 -6.56
C LEU A 97 3.99 -10.24 -6.96
N TYR A 98 3.11 -10.18 -5.97
CA TYR A 98 1.66 -10.04 -6.12
C TYR A 98 1.14 -8.83 -5.36
N ARG A 99 -0.05 -8.37 -5.73
CA ARG A 99 -0.82 -7.33 -5.05
C ARG A 99 -2.21 -7.83 -4.69
N VAL A 100 -2.76 -7.23 -3.64
CA VAL A 100 -4.12 -7.46 -3.18
C VAL A 100 -5.07 -6.47 -3.84
N ASN A 101 -6.21 -6.93 -4.31
CA ASN A 101 -7.27 -6.09 -4.84
C ASN A 101 -8.54 -6.32 -4.03
N PHE A 102 -9.06 -5.24 -3.46
CA PHE A 102 -10.34 -5.28 -2.77
C PHE A 102 -11.44 -5.43 -3.82
N GLN A 103 -12.37 -6.34 -3.53
CA GLN A 103 -13.49 -6.67 -4.37
C GLN A 103 -14.77 -6.57 -3.55
N PHE A 104 -15.93 -6.70 -4.20
CA PHE A 104 -17.22 -6.65 -3.53
C PHE A 104 -17.31 -7.60 -2.32
N GLY A 105 -16.74 -8.80 -2.42
CA GLY A 105 -16.77 -9.78 -1.31
C GLY A 105 -15.77 -9.52 -0.18
N THR A 106 -14.87 -8.53 -0.31
CA THR A 106 -13.81 -8.29 0.68
C THR A 106 -14.41 -7.85 2.01
N VAL A 107 -13.89 -8.43 3.09
CA VAL A 107 -14.31 -8.10 4.46
C VAL A 107 -13.10 -7.60 5.23
N VAL A 108 -13.24 -6.42 5.82
CA VAL A 108 -12.27 -5.78 6.73
C VAL A 108 -12.88 -5.78 8.13
N ARG A 109 -12.14 -6.27 9.13
CA ARG A 109 -12.55 -6.19 10.54
C ARG A 109 -11.45 -5.51 11.35
N PRO A 110 -11.76 -4.45 12.12
CA PRO A 110 -10.81 -3.89 13.06
C PRO A 110 -10.35 -4.92 14.07
N ARG A 111 -9.09 -4.82 14.45
CA ARG A 111 -8.48 -5.61 15.52
C ARG A 111 -7.88 -4.67 16.55
N LYS A 112 -7.99 -5.05 17.82
CA LYS A 112 -7.24 -4.39 18.89
C LYS A 112 -5.75 -4.64 18.66
N ASP A 113 -4.97 -3.57 18.56
CA ASP A 113 -3.52 -3.66 18.44
C ASP A 113 -2.94 -4.28 19.72
N ASP A 114 -2.43 -5.50 19.61
CA ASP A 114 -1.72 -6.24 20.65
C ASP A 114 -0.20 -6.10 20.55
N GLN A 115 0.26 -5.20 19.67
CA GLN A 115 1.68 -4.93 19.39
C GLN A 115 2.44 -6.10 18.77
N SER A 116 1.74 -7.15 18.31
CA SER A 116 2.38 -8.27 17.61
C SER A 116 2.96 -7.87 16.25
N ILE A 117 2.26 -6.99 15.52
CA ILE A 117 2.72 -6.46 14.24
C ILE A 117 3.52 -5.17 14.50
N PRO A 118 4.78 -5.07 14.06
CA PRO A 118 5.60 -3.87 14.22
C PRO A 118 4.85 -2.61 13.78
N ARG A 119 4.91 -1.55 14.58
CA ARG A 119 4.25 -0.28 14.27
C ARG A 119 4.94 0.46 13.12
N TYR A 120 6.26 0.34 13.07
CA TYR A 120 7.12 1.05 12.15
C TYR A 120 8.06 0.03 11.51
N GLY A 121 7.65 -0.53 10.38
CA GLY A 121 8.45 -1.47 9.58
C GLY A 121 9.47 -0.76 8.68
N PHE A 122 10.22 0.20 9.22
CA PHE A 122 11.08 1.05 8.41
C PHE A 122 12.24 0.27 7.76
N GLY A 123 12.39 0.43 6.45
CA GLY A 123 13.52 -0.05 5.65
C GLY A 123 14.37 1.13 5.18
N PHE A 124 15.12 1.75 6.09
CA PHE A 124 15.87 2.96 5.77
C PHE A 124 16.97 2.71 4.73
N LYS A 125 16.99 3.55 3.70
CA LYS A 125 18.07 3.67 2.72
C LYS A 125 18.95 4.85 3.08
N THR A 126 20.26 4.67 2.94
CA THR A 126 21.21 5.77 3.10
C THR A 126 21.17 6.67 1.87
N PHE A 127 21.62 7.92 2.02
CA PHE A 127 21.80 8.80 0.85
C PHE A 127 22.75 8.20 -0.19
N SER A 128 23.75 7.42 0.25
CA SER A 128 24.66 6.73 -0.67
C SER A 128 23.95 5.65 -1.48
N ASP A 129 23.03 4.90 -0.87
CA ASP A 129 22.25 3.88 -1.58
C ASP A 129 21.36 4.52 -2.65
N ILE A 130 20.72 5.65 -2.30
CA ILE A 130 19.79 6.38 -3.18
C ILE A 130 20.51 7.01 -4.38
N LEU A 131 21.73 7.48 -4.18
CA LEU A 131 22.54 8.11 -5.24
C LEU A 131 23.28 7.08 -6.12
N SER A 132 23.15 5.77 -5.83
CA SER A 132 23.75 4.71 -6.63
C SER A 132 23.05 4.54 -7.98
N SER A 133 23.80 4.16 -9.02
CA SER A 133 23.24 3.81 -10.34
C SER A 133 22.30 2.60 -10.30
N ASP A 134 22.47 1.75 -9.29
CA ASP A 134 21.75 0.48 -9.16
C ASP A 134 20.53 0.62 -8.24
N PHE A 135 20.17 1.84 -7.85
CA PHE A 135 19.03 2.10 -7.00
C PHE A 135 17.72 1.85 -7.75
N ASP A 136 16.91 0.92 -7.24
CA ASP A 136 15.60 0.60 -7.79
C ASP A 136 14.52 1.50 -7.19
N ASP A 137 14.26 2.62 -7.85
CA ASP A 137 13.28 3.63 -7.44
C ASP A 137 11.81 3.23 -7.67
N ARG A 138 11.58 2.02 -8.20
CA ARG A 138 10.22 1.49 -8.40
C ARG A 138 9.53 1.14 -7.09
N PHE A 139 10.31 0.88 -6.04
CA PHE A 139 9.84 0.52 -4.70
C PHE A 139 9.78 1.72 -3.76
N LEU A 140 8.82 1.73 -2.84
CA LEU A 140 8.85 2.69 -1.75
C LEU A 140 10.03 2.36 -0.82
N PHE A 141 10.69 3.40 -0.34
CA PHE A 141 11.82 3.29 0.57
C PHE A 141 11.70 4.36 1.66
N ASP A 142 12.29 4.08 2.82
CA ASP A 142 12.30 5.03 3.92
C ASP A 142 13.65 5.77 3.96
N VAL A 143 13.63 7.04 4.36
CA VAL A 143 14.84 7.84 4.57
C VAL A 143 14.77 8.51 5.93
N VAL A 144 15.90 8.58 6.62
CA VAL A 144 16.06 9.39 7.81
C VAL A 144 17.24 10.34 7.61
N GLY A 145 17.06 11.60 7.97
CA GLY A 145 18.07 12.63 7.76
C GLY A 145 17.87 13.83 8.67
N ARG A 146 18.89 14.67 8.76
CA ARG A 146 18.84 15.93 9.49
C ARG A 146 18.27 17.01 8.58
N VAL A 147 17.19 17.67 9.01
CA VAL A 147 16.67 18.87 8.34
C VAL A 147 17.71 19.99 8.44
N SER A 148 18.26 20.42 7.31
CA SER A 148 19.27 21.49 7.25
C SER A 148 18.68 22.87 7.00
N SER A 149 17.60 22.94 6.23
CA SER A 149 16.94 24.18 5.81
C SER A 149 15.53 23.87 5.28
N MET A 150 14.64 24.86 5.29
CA MET A 150 13.30 24.77 4.69
C MET A 150 13.16 25.86 3.62
N GLY A 151 12.69 25.49 2.42
CA GLY A 151 12.42 26.42 1.32
C GLY A 151 10.99 26.95 1.32
N GLN A 152 10.71 27.94 0.47
CA GLN A 152 9.34 28.41 0.22
C GLN A 152 8.56 27.36 -0.59
N LEU A 153 7.25 27.23 -0.31
CA LEU A 153 6.39 26.33 -1.08
C LEU A 153 6.25 26.84 -2.52
N GLU A 154 6.69 26.05 -3.47
CA GLU A 154 6.50 26.30 -4.91
C GLU A 154 5.30 25.49 -5.42
N GLN A 155 4.39 26.15 -6.16
CA GLN A 155 3.31 25.45 -6.85
C GLN A 155 3.81 24.97 -8.20
N ARG A 156 3.80 23.65 -8.40
CA ARG A 156 4.12 23.05 -9.70
C ARG A 156 2.90 23.19 -10.62
N VAL A 157 3.05 23.92 -11.72
CA VAL A 157 2.05 23.95 -12.79
C VAL A 157 2.40 22.81 -13.74
N ASP A 158 1.64 21.72 -13.66
CA ASP A 158 1.78 20.63 -14.62
C ASP A 158 1.23 21.13 -15.98
N ILE A 159 2.11 21.28 -16.97
CA ILE A 159 1.74 21.69 -18.31
C ILE A 159 1.10 20.48 -19.01
N GLU A 160 -0.23 20.49 -19.13
CA GLU A 160 -0.92 19.57 -20.04
C GLU A 160 -0.51 19.91 -21.48
N LEU A 161 0.26 19.02 -22.11
CA LEU A 161 0.55 19.09 -23.53
C LEU A 161 -0.74 18.75 -24.30
N THR A 162 -1.54 19.76 -24.63
CA THR A 162 -2.60 19.61 -25.64
C THR A 162 -1.94 19.47 -27.00
N ASN A 163 -1.83 18.22 -27.48
CA ASN A 163 -1.55 17.94 -28.88
C ASN A 163 -2.83 18.23 -29.68
N GLU A 164 -2.99 19.48 -30.11
CA GLU A 164 -3.89 19.85 -31.20
C GLU A 164 -3.14 19.59 -32.52
N GLY A 165 -3.65 18.67 -33.32
CA GLY A 165 -3.22 18.37 -34.69
C GLY A 165 -4.42 18.02 -35.55
#